data_AF-A0A1G2VIT0-F1
#
_entry.id   AF-A0A1G2VIT0-F1
#
_cell.length_a   1.000
_cell.length_b   1.000
_cell.length_c   1.000
_cell.angle_alpha   90.00
_cell.angle_beta   90.00
_cell.angle_gamma   90.00
#
_symmetry.space_group_name_H-M   'P 1'
#
loop_
_entity.id
_entity.type
_entity.pdbx_description
1 polymer ?
#
loop_
_entity_poly.entity_id
_entity_poly.type
_entity_poly.pdbx_seq_one_letter_code
_entity_poly.pdbx_strand_id
1 'polypeptide(L)'
;MKNMCEKCSMNATFLKTDKDGLVHYYCDHHTPEGATRIGEAPKPESNLKKFLPLIVIFSSILLFTFLTSIFHGSFDITFSMRMMMGSFFAVFGLFKVFNLKAFADAYSTYDILAKRSRAYAFTYPFLELLIATLYLTNTGGLYRDIFTFILMVVSTVGVIQKIREKEVIPCACLGMVFKIPMTWVTLIEDMLMALEAFFMTVMTLGLPLAYADNTTTLMQTLKIHTTAEWVQYSALGHWIVGGFIAFVFLTSILERFKVRWGTVFVKYISPLVLITLGLSMSIVDVIYHAIYSDSSAVWYLLTHISQFGQHFLIGVLLFTAGISEWIRTRRNKQILSFVVPAAIFLIGTVFFFHQQLGIVSSVAESMNWHMFFGAMLVIGATFRILDILFFEEQKWFFVIWIIAVLVGSGMMATYHEPEGSYQLPVNATISETNI
;
A
#
# COMPACT_ATOMS: atom_id res chain seq x y z
N MET A 1 49.05 -7.14 -24.17
CA MET A 1 49.20 -8.51 -23.64
C MET A 1 47.87 -9.22 -23.83
N LYS A 2 47.83 -10.40 -24.45
CA LYS A 2 46.57 -11.15 -24.65
C LYS A 2 46.12 -11.72 -23.32
N ASN A 3 44.86 -11.54 -22.96
CA ASN A 3 44.26 -12.21 -21.80
C ASN A 3 44.21 -13.72 -22.09
N MET A 4 44.91 -14.52 -21.29
CA MET A 4 45.00 -15.97 -21.46
C MET A 4 44.18 -16.68 -20.39
N CYS A 5 43.57 -17.82 -20.74
CA CYS A 5 42.85 -18.66 -19.79
C CYS A 5 43.82 -19.27 -18.78
N GLU A 6 43.52 -19.13 -17.50
CA GLU A 6 44.36 -19.62 -16.39
C GLU A 6 44.51 -21.14 -16.36
N LYS A 7 43.55 -21.89 -16.94
CA LYS A 7 43.55 -23.36 -16.91
C LYS A 7 44.21 -24.03 -18.10
N CYS A 8 44.27 -23.36 -19.25
CA CYS A 8 44.68 -24.02 -20.49
C CYS A 8 45.44 -23.13 -21.48
N SER A 9 45.83 -21.92 -21.08
CA SER A 9 46.65 -21.00 -21.89
C SER A 9 46.07 -20.69 -23.28
N MET A 10 44.77 -20.88 -23.49
CA MET A 10 44.06 -20.43 -24.70
C MET A 10 43.64 -18.96 -24.55
N ASN A 11 43.26 -18.30 -25.65
CA ASN A 11 42.70 -16.95 -25.56
C ASN A 11 41.45 -16.95 -24.67
N ALA A 12 41.39 -16.02 -23.74
CA ALA A 12 40.23 -15.86 -22.89
C ALA A 12 39.08 -15.17 -23.65
N THR A 13 37.87 -15.65 -23.42
CA THR A 13 36.60 -15.09 -23.92
C THR A 13 35.70 -14.60 -22.78
N PHE A 14 35.97 -15.06 -21.55
CA PHE A 14 35.21 -14.71 -20.35
C PHE A 14 36.14 -14.22 -19.24
N LEU A 15 35.60 -13.39 -18.34
CA LEU A 15 36.25 -12.91 -17.12
C LEU A 15 35.32 -13.12 -15.92
N LYS A 16 35.91 -13.31 -14.74
CA LYS A 16 35.18 -13.34 -13.47
C LYS A 16 36.02 -12.65 -12.40
N THR A 17 35.41 -11.73 -11.66
CA THR A 17 36.04 -11.07 -10.53
C THR A 17 35.78 -11.88 -9.26
N ASP A 18 36.82 -12.14 -8.47
CA ASP A 18 36.68 -12.80 -7.18
C ASP A 18 36.15 -11.83 -6.09
N LYS A 19 36.07 -12.31 -4.84
CA LYS A 19 35.59 -11.50 -3.70
C LYS A 19 36.58 -10.41 -3.29
N ASP A 20 37.85 -10.54 -3.69
CA ASP A 20 38.94 -9.64 -3.35
C ASP A 20 39.21 -8.61 -4.47
N GLY A 21 38.45 -8.67 -5.57
CA GLY A 21 38.52 -7.75 -6.70
C GLY A 21 39.50 -8.17 -7.80
N LEU A 22 40.10 -9.36 -7.72
CA LEU A 22 41.01 -9.89 -8.73
C LEU A 22 40.23 -10.45 -9.92
N VAL A 23 40.68 -10.11 -11.12
CA VAL A 23 40.04 -10.52 -12.38
C VAL A 23 40.71 -11.79 -12.92
N HIS A 24 39.93 -12.86 -13.00
CA HIS A 24 40.34 -14.15 -13.55
C HIS A 24 39.83 -14.33 -14.98
N TYR A 25 40.63 -14.94 -15.84
CA TYR A 25 40.34 -15.10 -17.28
C TYR A 25 40.09 -16.55 -17.68
N TYR A 26 39.02 -16.79 -18.45
CA TYR A 26 38.56 -18.13 -18.84
C TYR A 26 38.29 -18.23 -20.36
N CYS A 27 38.48 -19.43 -20.92
CA CYS A 27 38.09 -19.77 -22.30
C CYS A 27 36.70 -20.45 -22.31
N ASP A 28 36.11 -20.60 -23.50
CA ASP A 28 34.75 -21.12 -23.70
C ASP A 28 34.52 -22.50 -23.05
N HIS A 29 35.54 -23.36 -23.01
CA HIS A 29 35.46 -24.71 -22.44
C HIS A 29 35.75 -24.76 -20.93
N HIS A 30 36.18 -23.65 -20.32
CA HIS A 30 36.46 -23.54 -18.88
C HIS A 30 35.61 -22.46 -18.19
N THR A 31 34.49 -22.08 -18.77
CA THR A 31 33.60 -21.02 -18.28
C THR A 31 32.96 -21.41 -16.93
N PRO A 32 33.29 -20.74 -15.82
CA PRO A 32 32.61 -20.97 -14.55
C PRO A 32 31.24 -20.27 -14.55
N GLU A 33 30.30 -20.78 -13.76
CA GLU A 33 29.01 -20.12 -13.57
C GLU A 33 29.20 -18.66 -13.09
N GLY A 34 28.48 -17.74 -13.74
CA GLY A 34 28.53 -16.30 -13.45
C GLY A 34 29.74 -15.55 -14.02
N ALA A 35 30.52 -16.13 -14.94
CA ALA A 35 31.53 -15.39 -15.70
C ALA A 35 30.89 -14.51 -16.78
N THR A 36 31.45 -13.31 -16.98
CA THR A 36 30.97 -12.32 -17.96
C THR A 36 31.84 -12.38 -19.21
N ARG A 37 31.28 -12.21 -20.40
CA ARG A 37 32.06 -12.21 -21.64
C ARG A 37 32.92 -10.95 -21.71
N ILE A 38 34.16 -11.07 -22.17
CA ILE A 38 35.09 -9.92 -22.27
C ILE A 38 34.49 -8.90 -23.25
N GLY A 39 34.21 -7.68 -22.77
CA GLY A 39 33.57 -6.61 -23.53
C GLY A 39 32.07 -6.45 -23.28
N GLU A 40 31.43 -7.38 -22.57
CA GLU A 40 30.09 -7.17 -22.02
C GLU A 40 30.19 -6.59 -20.60
N ALA A 41 29.50 -5.47 -20.37
CA ALA A 41 29.37 -4.92 -19.02
C ALA A 41 28.59 -5.91 -18.14
N PRO A 42 28.99 -6.10 -16.86
CA PRO A 42 28.23 -6.96 -15.94
C PRO A 42 26.79 -6.48 -15.86
N LYS A 43 25.82 -7.39 -16.09
CA LYS A 43 24.39 -7.10 -15.94
C LYS A 43 24.17 -6.59 -14.50
N PRO A 44 23.68 -5.35 -14.30
CA PRO A 44 23.39 -4.88 -12.96
C PRO A 44 22.32 -5.78 -12.36
N GLU A 45 22.60 -6.40 -11.20
CA GLU A 45 21.58 -7.12 -10.45
C GLU A 45 20.37 -6.20 -10.24
N SER A 46 19.18 -6.67 -10.61
CA SER A 46 17.96 -5.90 -10.45
C SER A 46 17.78 -5.52 -8.97
N ASN A 47 17.67 -4.22 -8.68
CA ASN A 47 17.47 -3.69 -7.33
C ASN A 47 16.33 -4.39 -6.56
N LEU A 48 15.32 -4.91 -7.26
CA LEU A 48 14.16 -5.61 -6.68
C LEU A 48 14.52 -6.89 -5.92
N LYS A 49 15.45 -7.71 -6.41
CA LYS A 49 15.85 -8.95 -5.71
C LYS A 49 16.52 -8.66 -4.36
N LYS A 50 17.14 -7.49 -4.21
CA LYS A 50 17.79 -7.05 -2.96
C LYS A 50 16.78 -6.66 -1.87
N PHE A 51 15.59 -6.17 -2.25
CA PHE A 51 14.55 -5.71 -1.31
C PHE A 51 13.41 -6.71 -1.13
N LEU A 52 13.43 -7.86 -1.81
CA LEU A 52 12.36 -8.86 -1.73
C LEU A 52 12.00 -9.26 -0.28
N PRO A 53 12.96 -9.54 0.64
CA PRO A 53 12.61 -9.88 2.03
C PRO A 53 11.83 -8.77 2.72
N LEU A 54 12.23 -7.53 2.52
CA LEU A 54 11.58 -6.36 3.11
C LEU A 54 10.15 -6.18 2.57
N ILE A 55 9.98 -6.29 1.25
CA ILE A 55 8.67 -6.21 0.60
C ILE A 55 7.72 -7.29 1.14
N VAL A 56 8.21 -8.53 1.27
CA VAL A 56 7.42 -9.66 1.78
C VAL A 56 6.99 -9.41 3.23
N ILE A 57 7.91 -8.99 4.10
CA ILE A 57 7.61 -8.71 5.51
C ILE A 57 6.60 -7.56 5.63
N PHE A 58 6.85 -6.44 4.95
CA PHE A 58 5.98 -5.28 5.01
C PHE A 58 4.58 -5.58 4.46
N SER A 59 4.50 -6.28 3.32
CA SER A 59 3.22 -6.71 2.74
C SER A 59 2.49 -7.70 3.66
N SER A 60 3.22 -8.56 4.38
CA SER A 60 2.62 -9.48 5.34
C SER A 60 2.05 -8.74 6.53
N ILE A 61 2.76 -7.76 7.10
CA ILE A 61 2.27 -6.92 8.20
C ILE A 61 1.02 -6.15 7.78
N LEU A 62 1.04 -5.56 6.58
CA LEU A 62 -0.14 -4.88 6.01
C LEU A 62 -1.32 -5.84 5.88
N LEU A 63 -1.09 -7.03 5.32
CA LEU A 63 -2.13 -8.04 5.16
C LEU A 63 -2.69 -8.49 6.51
N PHE A 64 -1.84 -8.80 7.49
CA PHE A 64 -2.27 -9.23 8.81
C PHE A 64 -3.05 -8.15 9.55
N THR A 65 -2.54 -6.92 9.55
CA THR A 65 -3.24 -5.75 10.12
C THR A 65 -4.62 -5.62 9.50
N PHE A 66 -4.65 -5.65 8.17
CA PHE A 66 -5.88 -5.52 7.41
C PHE A 66 -6.89 -6.64 7.75
N LEU A 67 -6.44 -7.90 7.81
CA LEU A 67 -7.27 -9.03 8.23
C LEU A 67 -7.77 -8.85 9.68
N THR A 68 -6.92 -8.44 10.62
CA THR A 68 -7.35 -8.22 12.00
C THR A 68 -8.37 -7.09 12.13
N SER A 69 -8.25 -6.02 11.34
CA SER A 69 -9.22 -4.93 11.30
C SER A 69 -10.58 -5.38 10.75
N ILE A 70 -10.59 -6.33 9.80
CA ILE A 70 -11.82 -6.90 9.26
C ILE A 70 -12.56 -7.72 10.32
N PHE A 71 -11.84 -8.55 11.09
CA PHE A 71 -12.44 -9.42 12.11
C PHE A 71 -12.77 -8.68 13.41
N HIS A 72 -12.46 -7.38 13.51
CA HIS A 72 -12.73 -6.57 14.70
C HIS A 72 -14.23 -6.19 14.86
N GLY A 73 -15.06 -6.43 13.85
CA GLY A 73 -16.51 -6.19 13.90
C GLY A 73 -16.93 -4.85 13.29
N SER A 74 -16.09 -3.82 13.38
CA SER A 74 -16.23 -2.54 12.68
C SER A 74 -14.88 -2.03 12.17
N PHE A 75 -14.89 -1.26 11.07
CA PHE A 75 -13.67 -0.68 10.51
C PHE A 75 -13.24 0.54 11.32
N ASP A 76 -12.54 0.29 12.42
CA ASP A 76 -11.91 1.33 13.24
C ASP A 76 -10.49 1.63 12.71
N ILE A 77 -10.29 2.85 12.21
CA ILE A 77 -9.00 3.35 11.75
C ILE A 77 -7.98 3.35 12.90
N THR A 78 -8.42 3.66 14.12
CA THR A 78 -7.58 3.70 15.32
C THR A 78 -7.09 2.29 15.67
N PHE A 79 -7.99 1.30 15.64
CA PHE A 79 -7.63 -0.09 15.80
C PHE A 79 -6.64 -0.55 14.72
N SER A 80 -6.89 -0.20 13.46
CA SER A 80 -6.04 -0.57 12.32
C SER A 80 -4.63 0.01 12.46
N MET A 81 -4.51 1.28 12.81
CA MET A 81 -3.22 1.93 13.05
C MET A 81 -2.47 1.27 14.19
N ARG A 82 -3.14 0.96 15.30
CA ARG A 82 -2.53 0.23 16.42
C ARG A 82 -2.02 -1.14 16.02
N MET A 83 -2.80 -1.90 15.26
CA MET A 83 -2.40 -3.23 14.82
C MET A 83 -1.23 -3.16 13.83
N MET A 84 -1.16 -2.13 13.00
CA MET A 84 -0.05 -1.88 12.08
C MET A 84 1.22 -1.54 12.84
N MET A 85 1.18 -0.51 13.69
CA MET A 85 2.29 -0.10 14.55
C MET A 85 2.81 -1.25 15.40
N GLY A 86 1.89 -1.96 16.07
CA GLY A 86 2.21 -3.08 16.94
C GLY A 86 2.88 -4.22 16.19
N SER A 87 2.32 -4.63 15.05
CA SER A 87 2.87 -5.70 14.23
C SER A 87 4.23 -5.32 13.61
N PHE A 88 4.39 -4.07 13.20
CA PHE A 88 5.63 -3.56 12.66
C PHE A 88 6.74 -3.60 13.72
N PHE A 89 6.53 -3.00 14.89
CA PHE A 89 7.53 -3.03 15.97
C PHE A 89 7.80 -4.45 16.47
N ALA A 90 6.79 -5.33 16.52
CA ALA A 90 6.99 -6.72 16.92
C ALA A 90 7.95 -7.45 15.96
N VAL A 91 7.67 -7.41 14.66
CA VAL A 91 8.44 -8.15 13.67
C VAL A 91 9.86 -7.58 13.52
N PHE A 92 10.00 -6.27 13.35
CA PHE A 92 11.32 -5.64 13.19
C PHE A 92 12.13 -5.66 14.49
N GLY A 93 11.49 -5.49 15.65
CA GLY A 93 12.12 -5.64 16.95
C GLY A 93 12.68 -7.06 17.16
N LEU A 94 11.91 -8.09 16.80
CA LEU A 94 12.35 -9.49 16.90
C LEU A 94 13.55 -9.77 16.00
N PHE A 95 13.55 -9.26 14.77
CA PHE A 95 14.71 -9.41 13.88
C PHE A 95 15.98 -8.81 14.47
N LYS A 96 15.88 -7.65 15.12
CA LYS A 96 17.01 -7.00 15.80
C LYS A 96 17.55 -7.83 16.98
N VAL A 97 16.68 -8.55 17.69
CA VAL A 97 17.08 -9.43 18.80
C VAL A 97 17.84 -10.67 18.33
N PHE A 98 17.49 -11.27 17.18
CA PHE A 98 18.15 -12.50 16.69
C PHE A 98 19.66 -12.37 16.55
N ASN A 99 20.17 -11.18 16.20
CA ASN A 99 21.61 -10.90 16.22
C ASN A 99 21.90 -9.59 16.95
N LEU A 100 21.56 -9.58 18.24
CA LEU A 100 21.64 -8.39 19.09
C LEU A 100 23.02 -7.71 19.08
N LYS A 101 24.11 -8.49 19.06
CA LYS A 101 25.47 -7.92 19.02
C LYS A 101 25.75 -7.21 17.70
N ALA A 102 25.46 -7.85 16.57
CA ALA A 102 25.66 -7.23 15.26
C ALA A 102 24.73 -6.03 15.05
N PHE A 103 23.49 -6.11 15.57
CA PHE A 103 22.58 -4.97 15.60
C PHE A 103 23.19 -3.80 16.38
N ALA A 104 23.64 -4.02 17.62
CA ALA A 104 24.18 -2.95 18.45
C ALA A 104 25.44 -2.33 17.82
N ASP A 105 26.30 -3.14 17.20
CA ASP A 105 27.48 -2.65 16.46
C ASP A 105 27.07 -1.78 15.27
N ALA A 106 26.11 -2.22 14.45
CA ALA A 106 25.64 -1.46 13.29
C ALA A 106 24.86 -0.19 13.69
N TYR A 107 23.94 -0.30 14.63
CA TYR A 107 23.07 0.79 15.09
C TYR A 107 23.87 1.94 15.72
N SER A 108 24.94 1.61 16.46
CA SER A 108 25.86 2.59 17.07
C SER A 108 26.65 3.41 16.03
N THR A 109 26.67 3.02 14.76
CA THR A 109 27.39 3.80 13.72
C THR A 109 26.59 5.00 13.21
N TYR A 110 25.26 5.01 13.39
CA TYR A 110 24.40 6.02 12.78
C TYR A 110 23.44 6.71 13.75
N ASP A 111 22.85 6.00 14.71
CA ASP A 111 21.90 6.58 15.64
C ASP A 111 22.57 7.54 16.64
N ILE A 112 21.93 8.67 16.90
CA ILE A 112 22.50 9.80 17.66
C ILE A 112 22.75 9.40 19.12
N LEU A 113 21.87 8.59 19.70
CA LEU A 113 21.94 8.14 21.08
C LEU A 113 22.81 6.89 21.21
N ALA A 114 22.69 5.95 20.28
CA ALA A 114 23.49 4.72 20.24
C ALA A 114 24.99 4.99 20.06
N LYS A 115 25.35 6.03 19.28
CA LYS A 115 26.73 6.52 19.17
C LYS A 115 27.35 6.89 20.52
N ARG A 116 26.53 7.36 21.48
CA ARG A 116 26.99 7.82 22.80
C ARG A 116 26.82 6.77 23.90
N SER A 117 25.90 5.83 23.74
CA SER A 117 25.62 4.78 24.71
C SER A 117 25.43 3.44 24.03
N ARG A 118 26.44 2.58 24.14
CA ARG A 118 26.35 1.19 23.68
C ARG A 118 25.28 0.40 24.44
N ALA A 119 25.05 0.74 25.72
CA ALA A 119 23.96 0.17 26.49
C ALA A 119 22.59 0.49 25.86
N TYR A 120 22.40 1.73 25.39
CA TYR A 120 21.18 2.10 24.66
C TYR A 120 20.99 1.26 23.39
N ALA A 121 22.08 1.03 22.62
CA ALA A 121 22.04 0.19 21.43
C ALA A 121 21.59 -1.25 21.71
N PHE A 122 22.00 -1.82 22.85
CA PHE A 122 21.54 -3.15 23.28
C PHE A 122 20.11 -3.16 23.79
N THR A 123 19.62 -2.06 24.39
CA THR A 123 18.26 -1.99 24.91
C THR A 123 17.21 -1.63 23.85
N TYR A 124 17.61 -0.98 22.76
CA TYR A 124 16.69 -0.47 21.74
C TYR A 124 15.74 -1.53 21.13
N PRO A 125 16.19 -2.74 20.75
CA PRO A 125 15.28 -3.77 20.25
C PRO A 125 14.20 -4.16 21.26
N PHE A 126 14.54 -4.15 22.56
CA PHE A 126 13.59 -4.44 23.62
C PHE A 126 12.61 -3.27 23.85
N LEU A 127 13.05 -2.02 23.64
CA LEU A 127 12.16 -0.86 23.65
C LEU A 127 11.12 -0.96 22.53
N GLU A 128 11.52 -1.39 21.34
CA GLU A 128 10.57 -1.61 20.25
C GLU A 128 9.59 -2.75 20.55
N LEU A 129 10.05 -3.87 21.10
CA LEU A 129 9.16 -4.95 21.51
C LEU A 129 8.19 -4.55 22.64
N LEU A 130 8.64 -3.68 23.55
CA LEU A 130 7.78 -3.09 24.57
C LEU A 130 6.71 -2.21 23.93
N ILE A 131 7.09 -1.30 23.02
CA ILE A 131 6.15 -0.45 22.28
C ILE A 131 5.16 -1.30 21.47
N ALA A 132 5.64 -2.37 20.82
CA ALA A 132 4.80 -3.32 20.11
C ALA A 132 3.70 -3.89 21.02
N THR A 133 4.10 -4.34 22.21
CA THR A 133 3.19 -4.88 23.23
C THR A 133 2.17 -3.83 23.66
N LEU A 134 2.58 -2.58 23.88
CA LEU A 134 1.69 -1.47 24.25
C LEU A 134 0.66 -1.16 23.15
N TYR A 135 1.05 -1.20 21.87
CA TYR A 135 0.13 -1.00 20.75
C TYR A 135 -0.86 -2.16 20.61
N LEU A 136 -0.38 -3.41 20.64
CA LEU A 136 -1.22 -4.61 20.49
C LEU A 136 -2.22 -4.76 21.65
N THR A 137 -1.82 -4.45 22.89
CA THR A 137 -2.70 -4.55 24.07
C THR A 137 -3.58 -3.33 24.32
N ASN A 138 -3.44 -2.27 23.51
CA ASN A 138 -4.07 -0.96 23.75
C ASN A 138 -3.66 -0.27 25.06
N THR A 139 -2.46 -0.52 25.56
CA THR A 139 -2.02 -0.01 26.86
C THR A 139 -1.25 1.31 26.71
N GLY A 140 -1.49 2.26 27.61
CA GLY A 140 -0.72 3.52 27.73
C GLY A 140 -1.25 4.71 26.93
N GLY A 141 -2.10 4.49 25.92
CA GLY A 141 -2.80 5.55 25.16
C GLY A 141 -1.88 6.69 24.73
N LEU A 142 -2.19 7.91 25.19
CA LEU A 142 -1.44 9.13 24.87
C LEU A 142 0.07 9.03 25.17
N TYR A 143 0.45 8.46 26.32
CA TYR A 143 1.86 8.39 26.72
C TYR A 143 2.66 7.45 25.81
N ARG A 144 2.04 6.37 25.34
CA ARG A 144 2.64 5.44 24.36
C ARG A 144 2.90 6.17 23.04
N ASP A 145 1.91 6.92 22.54
CA ASP A 145 1.99 7.56 21.22
C ASP A 145 3.00 8.72 21.21
N ILE A 146 3.03 9.55 22.25
CA ILE A 146 4.05 10.61 22.41
C ILE A 146 5.45 10.01 22.49
N PHE A 147 5.64 8.97 23.29
CA PHE A 147 6.94 8.31 23.44
C PHE A 147 7.42 7.73 22.10
N THR A 148 6.53 7.03 21.39
CA THR A 148 6.82 6.45 20.07
C THR A 148 7.18 7.53 19.06
N PHE A 149 6.41 8.63 19.02
CA PHE A 149 6.69 9.77 18.14
C PHE A 149 8.10 10.35 18.38
N ILE A 150 8.45 10.63 19.63
CA ILE A 150 9.78 11.16 19.98
C ILE A 150 10.87 10.17 19.55
N LEU A 151 10.68 8.88 19.83
CA LEU A 151 11.65 7.84 19.50
C LEU A 151 11.89 7.74 17.98
N MET A 152 10.81 7.76 17.19
CA MET A 152 10.89 7.68 15.72
C MET A 152 11.49 8.94 15.09
N VAL A 153 11.20 10.13 15.64
CA VAL A 153 11.83 11.38 15.20
C VAL A 153 13.34 11.35 15.43
N VAL A 154 13.80 10.88 16.60
CA VAL A 154 15.23 10.75 16.89
C VAL A 154 15.90 9.78 15.90
N SER A 155 15.29 8.62 15.63
CA SER A 155 15.78 7.66 14.63
C SER A 155 15.87 8.29 13.23
N THR A 156 14.81 8.96 12.80
CA THR A 156 14.71 9.64 11.50
C THR A 156 15.85 10.64 11.30
N VAL A 157 16.16 11.46 12.30
CA VAL A 157 17.27 12.43 12.21
C VAL A 157 18.61 11.71 12.04
N GLY A 158 18.84 10.60 12.74
CA GLY A 158 20.04 9.77 12.57
C GLY A 158 20.17 9.20 11.16
N VAL A 159 19.07 8.71 10.58
CA VAL A 159 19.01 8.19 9.20
C VAL A 159 19.31 9.30 8.17
N ILE A 160 18.71 10.48 8.31
CA ILE A 160 18.92 11.62 7.40
C ILE A 160 20.39 12.02 7.36
N GLN A 161 21.07 12.07 8.51
CA GLN A 161 22.49 12.41 8.58
C GLN A 161 23.33 11.42 7.77
N LYS A 162 23.11 10.12 7.92
CA LYS A 162 23.89 9.10 7.20
C LYS A 162 23.62 9.02 5.71
N ILE A 163 22.38 9.20 5.27
CA ILE A 163 22.07 9.26 3.84
C ILE A 163 22.82 10.43 3.18
N ARG A 164 22.96 11.56 3.88
CA ARG A 164 23.71 12.73 3.38
C ARG A 164 25.22 12.50 3.31
N GLU A 165 25.77 11.65 4.18
CA GLU A 165 27.19 11.28 4.21
C GLU A 165 27.59 10.27 3.10
N LYS A 166 26.63 9.73 2.34
CA LYS A 166 26.82 8.73 1.26
C LYS A 166 27.54 7.44 1.69
N GLU A 167 27.57 7.15 2.98
CA GLU A 167 28.18 5.92 3.51
C GLU A 167 27.26 4.71 3.30
N VAL A 168 27.79 3.63 2.73
CA VAL A 168 27.05 2.37 2.53
C VAL A 168 27.13 1.56 3.82
N ILE A 169 26.20 1.82 4.75
CA ILE A 169 26.07 1.07 5.99
C ILE A 169 24.99 -0.01 5.81
N PRO A 170 25.21 -1.25 6.28
CA PRO A 170 24.17 -2.27 6.25
C PRO A 170 22.99 -1.88 7.14
N CYS A 171 21.76 -2.12 6.67
CA CYS A 171 20.54 -1.80 7.41
C CYS A 171 20.44 -2.68 8.67
N ALA A 172 20.46 -2.05 9.85
CA ALA A 172 20.31 -2.77 11.11
C ALA A 172 18.86 -3.15 11.41
N CYS A 173 17.88 -2.57 10.69
CA CYS A 173 16.44 -2.76 10.99
C CYS A 173 15.99 -4.22 10.86
N LEU A 174 16.65 -5.01 10.02
CA LEU A 174 16.39 -6.45 9.82
C LEU A 174 17.43 -7.35 10.50
N GLY A 175 18.08 -6.85 11.56
CA GLY A 175 18.96 -7.63 12.43
C GLY A 175 20.22 -8.16 11.76
N MET A 176 20.70 -7.52 10.69
CA MET A 176 21.84 -7.99 9.89
C MET A 176 21.65 -9.40 9.27
N VAL A 177 20.44 -9.97 9.36
CA VAL A 177 20.08 -11.26 8.74
C VAL A 177 20.09 -11.11 7.22
N PHE A 178 19.65 -9.96 6.73
CA PHE A 178 19.67 -9.61 5.31
C PHE A 178 20.68 -8.49 5.06
N LYS A 179 21.61 -8.70 4.13
CA LYS A 179 22.63 -7.72 3.73
C LYS A 179 22.03 -6.68 2.78
N ILE A 180 21.10 -5.87 3.28
CA ILE A 180 20.45 -4.81 2.51
C ILE A 180 21.12 -3.48 2.89
N PRO A 181 21.57 -2.66 1.91
CA PRO A 181 22.11 -1.35 2.21
C PRO A 181 21.00 -0.47 2.81
N MET A 182 21.33 0.36 3.80
CA MET A 182 20.42 1.39 4.28
C MET A 182 20.09 2.34 3.12
N THR A 183 18.80 2.59 2.87
CA THR A 183 18.36 3.41 1.73
C THR A 183 17.26 4.39 2.15
N TRP A 184 16.81 5.21 1.19
CA TRP A 184 15.61 6.04 1.30
C TRP A 184 14.36 5.29 1.78
N VAL A 185 14.30 3.97 1.61
CA VAL A 185 13.19 3.14 2.11
C VAL A 185 13.11 3.20 3.63
N THR A 186 14.24 3.07 4.34
CA THR A 186 14.29 3.14 5.81
C THR A 186 13.86 4.51 6.33
N LEU A 187 14.18 5.58 5.59
CA LEU A 187 13.72 6.93 5.95
C LEU A 187 12.20 7.04 5.84
N ILE A 188 11.61 6.48 4.79
CA ILE A 188 10.15 6.49 4.58
C ILE A 188 9.45 5.67 5.67
N GLU A 189 10.01 4.53 6.06
CA GLU A 189 9.50 3.68 7.15
C GLU A 189 9.47 4.46 8.48
N ASP A 190 10.60 5.00 8.93
CA ASP A 190 10.67 5.76 10.19
C ASP A 190 9.74 6.98 10.19
N MET A 191 9.63 7.69 9.05
CA MET A 191 8.72 8.82 8.91
C MET A 191 7.25 8.41 8.96
N LEU A 192 6.88 7.31 8.33
CA LEU A 192 5.51 6.79 8.35
C LEU A 192 5.10 6.45 9.79
N MET A 193 5.98 5.77 10.53
CA MET A 193 5.76 5.43 11.94
C MET A 193 5.64 6.67 12.83
N ALA A 194 6.48 7.68 12.61
CA ALA A 194 6.38 8.96 13.32
C ALA A 194 5.05 9.67 13.01
N LEU A 195 4.63 9.71 11.74
CA LEU A 195 3.37 10.35 11.34
C LEU A 195 2.16 9.65 11.94
N GLU A 196 2.17 8.32 11.97
CA GLU A 196 1.10 7.51 12.57
C GLU A 196 0.99 7.76 14.08
N ALA A 197 2.11 7.72 14.80
CA ALA A 197 2.15 8.04 16.23
C ALA A 197 1.70 9.48 16.52
N PHE A 198 2.09 10.45 15.68
CA PHE A 198 1.65 11.84 15.79
C PHE A 198 0.13 11.97 15.59
N PHE A 199 -0.41 11.34 14.54
CA PHE A 199 -1.83 11.38 14.23
C PHE A 199 -2.67 10.79 15.36
N MET A 200 -2.24 9.64 15.90
CA MET A 200 -2.89 9.03 17.06
C MET A 200 -2.82 9.91 18.32
N THR A 201 -1.68 10.60 18.53
CA THR A 201 -1.53 11.58 19.61
C THR A 201 -2.55 12.73 19.46
N VAL A 202 -2.70 13.28 18.25
CA VAL A 202 -3.63 14.38 17.96
C VAL A 202 -5.08 13.94 18.15
N MET A 203 -5.44 12.74 17.66
CA MET A 203 -6.78 12.16 17.86
C MET A 203 -7.10 11.99 19.35
N THR A 204 -6.14 11.49 20.14
CA THR A 204 -6.33 11.25 21.58
C THR A 204 -6.42 12.55 22.38
N LEU A 205 -5.77 13.63 21.95
CA LEU A 205 -5.78 14.94 22.62
C LEU A 205 -7.07 15.74 22.42
N GLY A 206 -8.02 15.27 21.61
CA GLY A 206 -9.33 15.92 21.46
C GLY A 206 -9.26 17.36 20.95
N LEU A 207 -8.22 17.72 20.18
CA LEU A 207 -8.18 19.01 19.48
C LEU A 207 -9.43 19.11 18.58
N PRO A 208 -10.22 20.20 18.68
CA PRO A 208 -11.58 20.27 18.15
C PRO A 208 -11.58 20.35 16.62
N LEU A 209 -11.52 19.19 15.97
CA LEU A 209 -11.90 19.05 14.57
C LEU A 209 -13.05 18.07 14.35
N ALA A 210 -13.57 17.41 15.40
CA ALA A 210 -14.62 16.40 15.22
C ALA A 210 -15.30 15.93 16.52
N TYR A 211 -16.12 16.76 17.15
CA TYR A 211 -17.10 16.25 18.11
C TYR A 211 -18.45 16.87 17.79
N ALA A 212 -19.22 16.18 16.94
CA ALA A 212 -20.63 16.45 16.69
C ALA A 212 -21.43 15.24 17.16
N ASP A 213 -22.51 15.49 17.90
CA ASP A 213 -23.40 14.45 18.44
C ASP A 213 -23.76 13.38 17.39
N ASN A 214 -23.42 12.12 17.70
CA ASN A 214 -23.34 11.00 16.77
C ASN A 214 -24.68 10.53 16.16
N THR A 215 -25.84 10.93 16.71
CA THR A 215 -27.15 10.39 16.30
C THR A 215 -28.00 11.39 15.51
N THR A 216 -27.99 12.66 15.91
CA THR A 216 -28.74 13.75 15.26
C THR A 216 -28.16 14.09 13.89
N THR A 217 -26.82 14.11 13.80
CA THR A 217 -26.06 14.46 12.59
C THR A 217 -26.25 13.40 11.50
N LEU A 218 -26.13 12.11 11.85
CA LEU A 218 -26.39 10.97 10.96
C LEU A 218 -27.82 10.99 10.39
N MET A 219 -28.81 11.22 11.25
CA MET A 219 -30.23 11.23 10.87
C MET A 219 -30.60 12.45 10.03
N GLN A 220 -29.92 13.60 10.20
CA GLN A 220 -30.10 14.77 9.35
C GLN A 220 -29.47 14.56 7.97
N THR A 221 -28.28 13.96 7.90
CA THR A 221 -27.59 13.71 6.63
C THR A 221 -28.31 12.66 5.77
N LEU A 222 -28.77 11.55 6.36
CA LEU A 222 -29.49 10.51 5.62
C LEU A 222 -30.87 10.96 5.10
N LYS A 223 -31.43 12.05 5.64
CA LYS A 223 -32.71 12.64 5.19
C LYS A 223 -32.61 13.55 3.98
N ILE A 224 -31.39 13.87 3.51
CA ILE A 224 -31.20 14.76 2.35
C ILE A 224 -31.72 14.12 1.06
N HIS A 225 -31.68 12.79 0.98
CA HIS A 225 -32.21 12.01 -0.14
C HIS A 225 -33.17 10.92 0.33
N THR A 226 -34.15 10.62 -0.50
CA THR A 226 -35.01 9.45 -0.35
C THR A 226 -34.23 8.17 -0.61
N THR A 227 -34.71 7.04 -0.08
CA THR A 227 -34.08 5.72 -0.32
C THR A 227 -34.06 5.36 -1.81
N ALA A 228 -35.07 5.78 -2.57
CA ALA A 228 -35.14 5.59 -4.01
C ALA A 228 -34.05 6.39 -4.75
N GLU A 229 -33.78 7.62 -4.34
CA GLU A 229 -32.70 8.44 -4.90
C GLU A 229 -31.33 7.82 -4.59
N TRP A 230 -31.09 7.36 -3.35
CA TRP A 230 -29.84 6.67 -3.00
C TRP A 230 -29.59 5.41 -3.85
N VAL A 231 -30.63 4.60 -4.06
CA VAL A 231 -30.56 3.42 -4.93
C VAL A 231 -30.22 3.82 -6.38
N GLN A 232 -30.82 4.90 -6.89
CA GLN A 232 -30.52 5.40 -8.23
C GLN A 232 -29.09 5.95 -8.35
N TYR A 233 -28.62 6.72 -7.38
CA TYR A 233 -27.25 7.23 -7.37
C TYR A 233 -26.23 6.11 -7.24
N SER A 234 -26.50 5.11 -6.41
CA SER A 234 -25.64 3.92 -6.32
C SER A 234 -25.59 3.20 -7.67
N ALA A 235 -26.73 2.89 -8.28
CA ALA A 235 -26.77 2.21 -9.59
C ALA A 235 -26.04 3.00 -10.68
N LEU A 236 -26.23 4.33 -10.71
CA LEU A 236 -25.51 5.21 -11.64
C LEU A 236 -24.00 5.19 -11.37
N GLY A 237 -23.58 5.25 -10.11
CA GLY A 237 -22.18 5.15 -9.70
C GLY A 237 -21.54 3.84 -10.14
N HIS A 238 -22.21 2.71 -9.89
CA HIS A 238 -21.78 1.38 -10.31
C HIS A 238 -21.62 1.26 -11.82
N TRP A 239 -22.60 1.77 -12.59
CA TRP A 239 -22.56 1.77 -14.04
C TRP A 239 -21.41 2.62 -14.59
N ILE A 240 -21.22 3.83 -14.05
CA ILE A 240 -20.15 4.76 -14.44
C ILE A 240 -18.79 4.13 -14.14
N VAL A 241 -18.55 3.70 -12.90
CA VAL A 241 -17.27 3.12 -12.46
C VAL A 241 -16.97 1.84 -13.25
N GLY A 242 -17.94 0.93 -13.34
CA GLY A 242 -17.83 -0.31 -14.11
C GLY A 242 -17.48 -0.04 -15.57
N GLY A 243 -18.24 0.83 -16.25
CA GLY A 243 -18.00 1.19 -17.66
C GLY A 243 -16.63 1.83 -17.91
N PHE A 244 -16.19 2.73 -17.02
CA PHE A 244 -14.88 3.37 -17.15
C PHE A 244 -13.72 2.40 -16.92
N ILE A 245 -13.83 1.49 -15.95
CA ILE A 245 -12.82 0.45 -15.75
C ILE A 245 -12.73 -0.43 -17.00
N ALA A 246 -13.85 -0.89 -17.57
CA ALA A 246 -13.83 -1.62 -18.85
C ALA A 246 -13.12 -0.82 -19.95
N PHE A 247 -13.46 0.46 -20.08
CA PHE A 247 -12.91 1.32 -21.12
C PHE A 247 -11.38 1.50 -21.00
N VAL A 248 -10.87 1.87 -19.83
CA VAL A 248 -9.43 2.03 -19.56
C VAL A 248 -8.67 0.73 -19.89
N PHE A 249 -9.29 -0.40 -19.62
CA PHE A 249 -8.67 -1.70 -19.83
C PHE A 249 -8.72 -2.19 -21.27
N LEU A 250 -9.82 -1.96 -21.97
CA LEU A 250 -9.89 -2.20 -23.42
C LEU A 250 -8.83 -1.39 -24.16
N THR A 251 -8.58 -0.14 -23.74
CA THR A 251 -7.52 0.67 -24.36
C THR A 251 -6.10 0.16 -24.06
N SER A 252 -5.89 -0.49 -22.91
CA SER A 252 -4.63 -1.17 -22.56
C SER A 252 -4.36 -2.39 -23.44
N ILE A 253 -5.40 -3.10 -23.88
CA ILE A 253 -5.27 -4.19 -24.88
C ILE A 253 -4.78 -3.60 -26.21
N LEU A 254 -5.39 -2.50 -26.66
CA LEU A 254 -5.02 -1.84 -27.91
C LEU A 254 -3.57 -1.35 -27.91
N GLU A 255 -3.06 -0.88 -26.78
CA GLU A 255 -1.64 -0.51 -26.62
C GLU A 255 -0.72 -1.71 -26.79
N ARG A 256 -1.04 -2.87 -26.19
CA ARG A 256 -0.21 -4.08 -26.30
C ARG A 256 -0.11 -4.60 -27.73
N PHE A 257 -1.17 -4.46 -28.52
CA PHE A 257 -1.18 -4.80 -29.95
C PHE A 257 -0.68 -3.67 -30.86
N LYS A 258 -0.10 -2.59 -30.29
CA LYS A 258 0.47 -1.45 -31.01
C LYS A 258 -0.52 -0.78 -31.97
N VAL A 259 -1.81 -0.78 -31.64
CA VAL A 259 -2.83 -0.06 -32.40
C VAL A 259 -2.61 1.45 -32.19
N ARG A 260 -2.45 2.21 -33.28
CA ARG A 260 -2.06 3.63 -33.27
C ARG A 260 -2.94 4.52 -32.38
N TRP A 261 -4.25 4.24 -32.32
CA TRP A 261 -5.19 4.96 -31.45
C TRP A 261 -5.06 4.55 -29.98
N GLY A 262 -4.74 3.28 -29.69
CA GLY A 262 -4.59 2.77 -28.32
C GLY A 262 -3.54 3.52 -27.52
N THR A 263 -2.40 3.85 -28.14
CA THR A 263 -1.34 4.64 -27.51
C THR A 263 -1.77 6.06 -27.11
N VAL A 264 -2.68 6.68 -27.86
CA VAL A 264 -3.20 8.03 -27.52
C VAL A 264 -4.15 7.93 -26.33
N PHE A 265 -5.05 6.95 -26.34
CA PHE A 265 -6.00 6.71 -25.26
C PHE A 265 -5.32 6.39 -23.93
N VAL A 266 -4.32 5.50 -23.93
CA VAL A 266 -3.58 5.16 -22.70
C VAL A 266 -2.76 6.35 -22.20
N LYS A 267 -2.16 7.13 -23.10
CA LYS A 267 -1.29 8.26 -22.70
C LYS A 267 -2.05 9.45 -22.11
N TYR A 268 -3.24 9.75 -22.63
CA TYR A 268 -3.95 11.00 -22.28
C TYR A 268 -5.31 10.77 -21.66
N ILE A 269 -6.10 9.82 -22.16
CA ILE A 269 -7.50 9.67 -21.77
C ILE A 269 -7.62 8.83 -20.51
N SER A 270 -6.96 7.67 -20.43
CA SER A 270 -7.04 6.80 -19.25
C SER A 270 -6.64 7.49 -17.93
N PRO A 271 -5.54 8.26 -17.85
CA PRO A 271 -5.20 8.93 -16.61
C PRO A 271 -6.18 10.07 -16.28
N LEU A 272 -6.70 10.77 -17.29
CA LEU A 272 -7.70 11.83 -17.10
C LEU A 272 -9.02 11.25 -16.57
N VAL A 273 -9.45 10.11 -17.09
CA VAL A 273 -10.62 9.38 -16.60
C VAL A 273 -10.44 8.98 -15.14
N LEU A 274 -9.29 8.40 -14.76
CA LEU A 274 -9.02 8.03 -13.37
C LEU A 274 -8.98 9.24 -12.43
N ILE A 275 -8.36 10.35 -12.85
CA ILE A 275 -8.32 11.61 -12.09
C ILE A 275 -9.74 12.16 -11.90
N THR A 276 -10.53 12.23 -12.97
CA THR A 276 -11.88 12.80 -12.91
C THR A 276 -12.82 11.95 -12.07
N LEU A 277 -12.77 10.62 -12.20
CA LEU A 277 -13.54 9.69 -11.38
C LEU A 277 -13.13 9.74 -9.90
N GLY A 278 -11.82 9.79 -9.63
CA GLY A 278 -11.30 9.90 -8.27
C GLY A 278 -11.69 11.20 -7.59
N LEU A 279 -11.60 12.32 -8.33
CA LEU A 279 -12.07 13.62 -7.86
C LEU A 279 -13.59 13.64 -7.67
N SER A 280 -14.37 13.10 -8.60
CA SER A 280 -15.83 13.11 -8.46
C SER A 280 -16.27 12.34 -7.22
N MET A 281 -15.70 11.16 -6.94
CA MET A 281 -16.05 10.41 -5.73
C MET A 281 -15.58 11.12 -4.45
N SER A 282 -14.42 11.75 -4.45
CA SER A 282 -13.87 12.41 -3.25
C SER A 282 -14.51 13.78 -2.98
N ILE A 283 -14.84 14.53 -4.04
CA ILE A 283 -15.29 15.92 -3.96
C ILE A 283 -16.79 16.01 -3.92
N VAL A 284 -17.53 15.21 -4.69
CA VAL A 284 -19.00 15.28 -4.69
C VAL A 284 -19.51 14.92 -3.29
N ASP A 285 -19.01 13.86 -2.68
CA ASP A 285 -19.43 13.46 -1.33
C ASP A 285 -19.10 14.53 -0.28
N VAL A 286 -17.91 15.13 -0.36
CA VAL A 286 -17.47 16.16 0.60
C VAL A 286 -18.20 17.49 0.39
N ILE A 287 -18.28 17.99 -0.85
CA ILE A 287 -18.89 19.29 -1.16
C ILE A 287 -20.40 19.23 -1.01
N TYR A 288 -21.05 18.17 -1.46
CA TYR A 288 -22.50 18.03 -1.35
C TYR A 288 -22.90 18.06 0.14
N HIS A 289 -22.25 17.26 0.98
CA HIS A 289 -22.54 17.26 2.40
C HIS A 289 -22.06 18.55 3.10
N ALA A 290 -20.95 19.17 2.69
CA ALA A 290 -20.52 20.46 3.26
C ALA A 290 -21.46 21.63 2.93
N ILE A 291 -22.18 21.58 1.80
CA ILE A 291 -23.13 22.62 1.40
C ILE A 291 -24.46 22.45 2.13
N TYR A 292 -24.91 21.20 2.33
CA TYR A 292 -26.23 20.89 2.88
C TYR A 292 -26.22 20.49 4.36
N SER A 293 -25.05 20.36 5.00
CA SER A 293 -24.88 20.06 6.42
C SER A 293 -23.73 20.84 7.07
N ASP A 294 -23.61 20.81 8.40
CA ASP A 294 -22.51 21.47 9.11
C ASP A 294 -21.16 20.83 8.75
N SER A 295 -20.10 21.62 8.77
CA SER A 295 -18.71 21.19 8.51
C SER A 295 -18.26 20.01 9.37
N SER A 296 -18.78 19.91 10.59
CA SER A 296 -18.56 18.81 11.53
C SER A 296 -19.20 17.49 11.09
N ALA A 297 -20.31 17.56 10.35
CA ALA A 297 -21.02 16.39 9.82
C ALA A 297 -20.21 15.66 8.75
N VAL A 298 -19.53 16.39 7.86
CA VAL A 298 -18.71 15.79 6.78
C VAL A 298 -17.61 14.91 7.35
N TRP A 299 -16.91 15.38 8.37
CA TRP A 299 -15.87 14.57 9.02
C TRP A 299 -16.45 13.33 9.68
N TYR A 300 -17.60 13.47 10.35
CA TYR A 300 -18.30 12.34 10.94
C TYR A 300 -18.68 11.27 9.91
N LEU A 301 -19.23 11.67 8.75
CA LEU A 301 -19.57 10.74 7.66
C LEU A 301 -18.33 9.98 7.17
N LEU A 302 -17.22 10.68 6.96
CA LEU A 302 -15.99 10.08 6.45
C LEU A 302 -15.31 9.11 7.44
N THR A 303 -15.47 9.34 8.75
CA THR A 303 -14.74 8.60 9.78
C THR A 303 -15.58 7.56 10.52
N HIS A 304 -16.89 7.77 10.63
CA HIS A 304 -17.79 6.93 11.43
C HIS A 304 -18.80 6.16 10.57
N ILE A 305 -19.00 6.54 9.30
CA ILE A 305 -19.78 5.74 8.35
C ILE A 305 -18.85 5.09 7.35
N SER A 306 -18.62 3.80 7.58
CA SER A 306 -17.76 2.95 6.74
C SER A 306 -18.09 3.03 5.25
N GLN A 307 -19.37 3.06 4.86
CA GLN A 307 -19.77 3.17 3.46
C GLN A 307 -19.20 4.44 2.81
N PHE A 308 -19.32 5.62 3.45
CA PHE A 308 -18.81 6.89 2.92
C PHE A 308 -17.28 6.94 2.96
N GLY A 309 -16.67 6.54 4.07
CA GLY A 309 -15.20 6.50 4.20
C GLY A 309 -14.53 5.60 3.15
N GLN A 310 -15.15 4.46 2.84
CA GLN A 310 -14.67 3.53 1.80
C GLN A 310 -14.79 4.12 0.39
N HIS A 311 -15.88 4.81 0.05
CA HIS A 311 -16.03 5.50 -1.25
C HIS A 311 -15.03 6.64 -1.42
N PHE A 312 -14.80 7.43 -0.36
CA PHE A 312 -13.79 8.47 -0.34
C PHE A 312 -12.38 7.88 -0.55
N LEU A 313 -12.04 6.79 0.14
CA LEU A 313 -10.76 6.10 -0.03
C LEU A 313 -10.58 5.58 -1.47
N ILE A 314 -11.62 4.98 -2.07
CA ILE A 314 -11.60 4.56 -3.48
C ILE A 314 -11.33 5.76 -4.39
N GLY A 315 -11.98 6.90 -4.14
CA GLY A 315 -11.75 8.15 -4.86
C GLY A 315 -10.28 8.61 -4.81
N VAL A 316 -9.67 8.62 -3.62
CA VAL A 316 -8.26 8.96 -3.44
C VAL A 316 -7.33 7.98 -4.16
N LEU A 317 -7.62 6.67 -4.11
CA LEU A 317 -6.83 5.64 -4.80
C LEU A 317 -6.90 5.79 -6.33
N LEU A 318 -8.08 6.10 -6.88
CA LEU A 318 -8.25 6.35 -8.32
C LEU A 318 -7.55 7.64 -8.77
N PHE A 319 -7.66 8.70 -7.97
CA PHE A 319 -7.00 9.98 -8.25
C PHE A 319 -5.47 9.83 -8.27
N THR A 320 -4.91 9.16 -7.26
CA THR A 320 -3.46 8.91 -7.16
C THR A 320 -2.98 7.98 -8.28
N ALA A 321 -3.74 6.95 -8.64
CA ALA A 321 -3.47 6.10 -9.80
C ALA A 321 -3.45 6.89 -11.11
N GLY A 322 -4.43 7.78 -11.32
CA GLY A 322 -4.50 8.64 -12.50
C GLY A 322 -3.34 9.63 -12.61
N ILE A 323 -2.96 10.31 -11.52
CA ILE A 323 -1.77 11.19 -11.49
C ILE A 323 -0.50 10.38 -11.80
N SER A 324 -0.34 9.22 -11.16
CA SER A 324 0.82 8.37 -11.38
C SER A 324 0.94 7.96 -12.83
N GLU A 325 -0.16 7.52 -13.44
CA GLU A 325 -0.19 7.08 -14.84
C GLU A 325 0.11 8.23 -15.80
N TRP A 326 -0.43 9.43 -15.53
CA TRP A 326 -0.15 10.64 -16.29
C TRP A 326 1.33 11.04 -16.25
N ILE A 327 1.98 10.89 -15.10
CA ILE A 327 3.42 11.15 -14.95
C ILE A 327 4.23 10.05 -15.64
N ARG A 328 3.83 8.77 -15.48
CA ARG A 328 4.51 7.60 -16.04
C ARG A 328 4.64 7.71 -17.55
N THR A 329 3.56 8.05 -18.23
CA THR A 329 3.50 8.13 -19.71
C THR A 329 4.32 9.30 -20.29
N ARG A 330 4.82 10.22 -19.45
CA ARG A 330 5.64 11.37 -19.84
C ARG A 330 7.10 11.26 -19.41
N ARG A 331 7.35 10.69 -18.24
CA ARG A 331 8.70 10.61 -17.65
C ARG A 331 9.33 9.23 -17.74
N ASN A 332 8.66 8.25 -18.34
CA ASN A 332 9.09 6.87 -18.51
C ASN A 332 9.70 6.25 -17.23
N LYS A 333 9.07 6.50 -16.08
CA LYS A 333 9.50 5.94 -14.80
C LYS A 333 8.81 4.60 -14.57
N GLN A 334 9.56 3.51 -14.71
CA GLN A 334 9.02 2.16 -14.58
C GLN A 334 8.38 1.91 -13.20
N ILE A 335 8.89 2.53 -12.13
CA ILE A 335 8.31 2.37 -10.78
C ILE A 335 6.85 2.82 -10.68
N LEU A 336 6.42 3.78 -11.50
CA LEU A 336 5.04 4.27 -11.50
C LEU A 336 4.05 3.27 -12.12
N SER A 337 4.55 2.27 -12.87
CA SER A 337 3.69 1.22 -13.43
C SER A 337 3.05 0.32 -12.38
N PHE A 338 3.58 0.31 -11.15
CA PHE A 338 3.03 -0.45 -10.02
C PHE A 338 1.87 0.26 -9.32
N VAL A 339 1.70 1.57 -9.50
CA VAL A 339 0.72 2.36 -8.73
C VAL A 339 -0.70 2.02 -9.12
N VAL A 340 -1.00 1.94 -10.42
CA VAL A 340 -2.35 1.57 -10.90
C VAL A 340 -2.77 0.18 -10.41
N PRO A 341 -1.98 -0.90 -10.60
CA PRO A 341 -2.39 -2.20 -10.09
C PRO A 341 -2.39 -2.26 -8.56
N ALA A 342 -1.51 -1.56 -7.84
CA ALA A 342 -1.60 -1.47 -6.38
C ALA A 342 -2.88 -0.78 -5.92
N ALA A 343 -3.29 0.32 -6.57
CA ALA A 343 -4.55 0.99 -6.30
C ALA A 343 -5.75 0.07 -6.58
N ILE A 344 -5.74 -0.67 -7.69
CA ILE A 344 -6.81 -1.62 -8.02
C ILE A 344 -6.86 -2.80 -7.05
N PHE A 345 -5.70 -3.27 -6.58
CA PHE A 345 -5.63 -4.28 -5.52
C PHE A 345 -6.30 -3.78 -4.24
N LEU A 346 -5.97 -2.55 -3.81
CA LEU A 346 -6.55 -1.93 -2.63
C LEU A 346 -8.05 -1.65 -2.82
N ILE A 347 -8.48 -1.16 -3.97
CA ILE A 347 -9.90 -0.95 -4.30
C ILE A 347 -10.66 -2.28 -4.26
N GLY A 348 -10.13 -3.32 -4.91
CA GLY A 348 -10.74 -4.66 -4.88
C GLY A 348 -10.83 -5.20 -3.46
N THR A 349 -9.81 -4.93 -2.65
CA THR A 349 -9.80 -5.25 -1.24
C THR A 349 -10.88 -4.49 -0.47
N VAL A 350 -11.09 -3.19 -0.73
CA VAL A 350 -12.21 -2.41 -0.16
C VAL A 350 -13.56 -2.99 -0.57
N PHE A 351 -13.77 -3.33 -1.85
CA PHE A 351 -15.00 -3.96 -2.33
C PHE A 351 -15.28 -5.30 -1.64
N PHE A 352 -14.23 -6.07 -1.36
CA PHE A 352 -14.38 -7.35 -0.67
C PHE A 352 -15.00 -7.22 0.73
N PHE A 353 -14.80 -6.07 1.37
CA PHE A 353 -15.31 -5.77 2.71
C PHE A 353 -16.21 -4.52 2.71
N HIS A 354 -16.88 -4.25 1.58
CA HIS A 354 -17.71 -3.07 1.43
C HIS A 354 -18.90 -3.16 2.38
N GLN A 355 -19.08 -2.15 3.25
CA GLN A 355 -20.22 -2.09 4.16
C GLN A 355 -21.34 -1.27 3.52
N GLN A 356 -22.55 -1.84 3.54
CA GLN A 356 -23.74 -1.25 2.92
C GLN A 356 -24.74 -0.86 4.01
N LEU A 357 -25.36 0.31 3.88
CA LEU A 357 -26.55 0.67 4.65
C LEU A 357 -27.80 -0.01 4.08
N GLY A 358 -28.64 -0.60 4.93
CA GLY A 358 -29.90 -1.23 4.53
C GLY A 358 -30.42 -2.24 5.54
N ILE A 359 -31.49 -2.94 5.16
CA ILE A 359 -31.98 -4.09 5.92
C ILE A 359 -31.02 -5.29 5.80
N VAL A 360 -31.00 -6.17 6.80
CA VAL A 360 -30.01 -7.27 6.88
C VAL A 360 -29.97 -8.15 5.63
N SER A 361 -31.13 -8.45 5.02
CA SER A 361 -31.22 -9.29 3.82
C SER A 361 -30.63 -8.61 2.58
N SER A 362 -30.90 -7.31 2.38
CA SER A 362 -30.41 -6.56 1.23
C SER A 362 -28.91 -6.28 1.35
N VAL A 363 -28.44 -6.00 2.57
CA VAL A 363 -27.01 -5.83 2.87
C VAL A 363 -26.24 -7.12 2.57
N ALA A 364 -26.75 -8.28 3.00
CA ALA A 364 -26.08 -9.56 2.73
C ALA A 364 -25.99 -9.87 1.23
N GLU A 365 -27.04 -9.58 0.46
CA GLU A 365 -27.03 -9.77 -1.00
C GLU A 365 -26.06 -8.81 -1.69
N SER A 366 -26.11 -7.52 -1.36
CA SER A 366 -25.18 -6.51 -1.89
C SER A 366 -23.72 -6.87 -1.57
N MET A 367 -23.43 -7.22 -0.32
CA MET A 367 -22.08 -7.58 0.11
C MET A 367 -21.53 -8.80 -0.64
N ASN A 368 -22.37 -9.79 -0.96
CA ASN A 368 -21.94 -10.92 -1.78
C ASN A 368 -21.49 -10.48 -3.17
N TRP A 369 -22.25 -9.61 -3.83
CA TRP A 369 -21.86 -9.05 -5.13
C TRP A 369 -20.55 -8.27 -5.04
N HIS A 370 -20.40 -7.40 -4.03
CA HIS A 370 -19.18 -6.65 -3.80
C HIS A 370 -17.96 -7.54 -3.51
N MET A 371 -18.13 -8.64 -2.78
CA MET A 371 -17.09 -9.65 -2.57
C MET A 371 -16.61 -10.26 -3.88
N PHE A 372 -17.52 -10.62 -4.79
CA PHE A 372 -17.15 -11.12 -6.10
C PHE A 372 -16.40 -10.07 -6.93
N PHE A 373 -16.85 -8.81 -6.93
CA PHE A 373 -16.16 -7.73 -7.66
C PHE A 373 -14.76 -7.51 -7.10
N GLY A 374 -14.66 -7.43 -5.78
CA GLY A 374 -13.41 -7.26 -5.05
C GLY A 374 -12.41 -8.36 -5.37
N ALA A 375 -12.85 -9.61 -5.34
CA ALA A 375 -12.02 -10.76 -5.69
C ALA A 375 -11.48 -10.68 -7.12
N MET A 376 -12.32 -10.32 -8.08
CA MET A 376 -11.91 -10.17 -9.49
C MET A 376 -10.86 -9.06 -9.67
N LEU A 377 -11.03 -7.91 -9.00
CA LEU A 377 -10.07 -6.81 -9.04
C LEU A 377 -8.74 -7.19 -8.37
N VAL A 378 -8.77 -7.88 -7.22
CA VAL A 378 -7.58 -8.36 -6.50
C VAL A 378 -6.80 -9.38 -7.32
N ILE A 379 -7.48 -10.39 -7.88
CA ILE A 379 -6.88 -11.39 -8.76
C ILE A 379 -6.23 -10.68 -9.94
N GLY A 380 -7.00 -9.81 -10.60
CA GLY A 380 -6.50 -9.03 -11.72
C GLY A 380 -5.21 -8.27 -11.37
N ALA A 381 -5.27 -7.44 -10.33
CA ALA A 381 -4.17 -6.58 -9.93
C ALA A 381 -2.90 -7.39 -9.58
N THR A 382 -3.09 -8.53 -8.91
CA THR A 382 -1.99 -9.46 -8.59
C THR A 382 -1.32 -9.95 -9.87
N PHE A 383 -2.10 -10.44 -10.84
CA PHE A 383 -1.54 -10.90 -12.12
C PHE A 383 -0.93 -9.77 -12.94
N ARG A 384 -1.42 -8.53 -12.81
CA ARG A 384 -0.78 -7.37 -13.43
C ARG A 384 0.58 -7.06 -12.81
N ILE A 385 0.69 -7.11 -11.49
CA ILE A 385 1.97 -6.93 -10.79
C ILE A 385 2.96 -8.01 -11.25
N LEU A 386 2.51 -9.27 -11.36
CA LEU A 386 3.33 -10.37 -11.88
C LEU A 386 3.74 -10.13 -13.34
N ASP A 387 2.84 -9.69 -14.22
CA ASP A 387 3.15 -9.33 -15.61
C ASP A 387 4.20 -8.21 -15.69
N ILE A 388 4.16 -7.21 -14.79
CA ILE A 388 5.18 -6.15 -14.74
C ILE A 388 6.53 -6.69 -14.25
N LEU A 389 6.53 -7.59 -13.25
CA LEU A 389 7.75 -8.15 -12.66
C LEU A 389 8.45 -9.17 -13.57
N PHE A 390 7.68 -9.95 -14.33
CA PHE A 390 8.16 -11.08 -15.13
C PHE A 390 7.92 -10.88 -16.64
N PHE A 391 7.95 -9.61 -17.09
CA PHE A 391 7.49 -9.09 -18.39
C PHE A 391 7.91 -9.86 -19.66
N GLU A 392 8.98 -10.66 -19.60
CA GLU A 392 9.50 -11.41 -20.76
C GLU A 392 9.16 -12.92 -20.76
N GLU A 393 8.74 -13.51 -19.65
CA GLU A 393 8.65 -14.98 -19.55
C GLU A 393 7.23 -15.56 -19.72
N GLN A 394 6.15 -14.82 -19.40
CA GLN A 394 4.81 -15.42 -19.25
C GLN A 394 3.67 -14.57 -19.82
N LYS A 395 3.20 -14.87 -21.04
CA LYS A 395 2.07 -14.17 -21.68
C LYS A 395 0.73 -14.36 -20.95
N TRP A 396 0.59 -15.42 -20.16
CA TRP A 396 -0.64 -15.76 -19.46
C TRP A 396 -1.01 -14.78 -18.33
N PHE A 397 -0.03 -14.16 -17.68
CA PHE A 397 -0.30 -13.18 -16.61
C PHE A 397 -1.12 -11.98 -17.12
N PHE A 398 -0.78 -11.48 -18.31
CA PHE A 398 -1.55 -10.44 -18.96
C PHE A 398 -2.98 -10.87 -19.31
N VAL A 399 -3.15 -12.10 -19.81
CA VAL A 399 -4.47 -12.60 -20.20
C VAL A 399 -5.37 -12.74 -18.97
N ILE A 400 -4.84 -13.31 -17.88
CA ILE A 400 -5.59 -13.48 -16.62
C ILE A 400 -5.97 -12.12 -16.02
N TRP A 401 -5.05 -11.15 -16.03
CA TRP A 401 -5.32 -9.76 -15.64
C TRP A 401 -6.52 -9.17 -16.38
N ILE A 402 -6.50 -9.25 -17.72
CA ILE A 402 -7.55 -8.68 -18.57
C ILE A 402 -8.90 -9.37 -18.33
N ILE A 403 -8.92 -10.70 -18.28
CA ILE A 403 -10.15 -11.45 -18.05
C ILE A 403 -10.75 -11.10 -16.70
N ALA A 404 -9.95 -11.13 -15.63
CA ALA A 404 -10.42 -10.86 -14.28
C ALA A 404 -11.03 -9.45 -14.17
N VAL A 405 -10.36 -8.43 -14.71
CA VAL A 405 -10.89 -7.06 -14.64
C VAL A 405 -12.10 -6.84 -15.52
N LEU A 406 -12.15 -7.40 -16.74
CA LEU A 406 -13.33 -7.27 -17.59
C LEU A 406 -14.56 -7.97 -16.99
N VAL A 407 -14.37 -9.14 -16.38
CA VAL A 407 -15.44 -9.82 -15.65
C VAL A 407 -15.91 -8.96 -14.48
N GLY A 408 -15.00 -8.51 -13.60
CA GLY A 408 -15.36 -7.67 -12.46
C GLY A 408 -16.06 -6.37 -12.87
N SER A 409 -15.57 -5.71 -13.92
CA SER A 409 -16.16 -4.49 -14.50
C SER A 409 -17.55 -4.73 -15.10
N GLY A 410 -17.75 -5.83 -15.82
CA GLY A 410 -19.05 -6.19 -16.38
C GLY A 410 -20.08 -6.50 -15.30
N MET A 411 -19.67 -7.19 -14.24
CA MET A 411 -20.56 -7.46 -13.10
C MET A 411 -20.89 -6.17 -12.35
N MET A 412 -19.91 -5.28 -12.14
CA MET A 412 -20.13 -3.95 -11.54
C MET A 412 -21.11 -3.11 -12.36
N ALA A 413 -20.96 -3.09 -13.69
CA ALA A 413 -21.82 -2.30 -14.58
C ALA A 413 -23.26 -2.84 -14.68
N THR A 414 -23.49 -4.09 -14.29
CA THR A 414 -24.81 -4.76 -14.30
C THR A 414 -25.40 -4.92 -12.90
N TYR A 415 -24.67 -4.50 -11.86
CA TYR A 415 -25.12 -4.55 -10.47
C TYR A 415 -26.29 -3.61 -10.24
N HIS A 416 -27.27 -4.09 -9.48
CA HIS A 416 -28.41 -3.31 -9.02
C HIS A 416 -28.59 -3.54 -7.53
N GLU A 417 -28.90 -2.47 -6.81
CA GLU A 417 -29.16 -2.55 -5.39
C GLU A 417 -30.40 -3.39 -5.09
N PRO A 418 -30.31 -4.38 -4.17
CA PRO A 418 -31.46 -5.18 -3.77
C PRO A 418 -32.50 -4.35 -3.03
N GLU A 419 -33.75 -4.81 -3.05
CA GLU A 419 -34.85 -4.14 -2.36
C GLU A 419 -34.58 -4.07 -0.85
N GLY A 420 -34.64 -2.86 -0.29
CA GLY A 420 -34.29 -2.61 1.11
C GLY A 420 -32.88 -2.06 1.35
N SER A 421 -32.05 -1.89 0.30
CA SER A 421 -30.84 -1.06 0.39
C SER A 421 -31.19 0.37 0.80
N TYR A 422 -30.35 0.98 1.63
CA TYR A 422 -30.51 2.33 2.20
C TYR A 422 -31.75 2.55 3.09
N GLN A 423 -32.54 1.51 3.39
CA GLN A 423 -33.65 1.61 4.35
C GLN A 423 -33.15 1.42 5.79
N LEU A 424 -33.50 2.37 6.67
CA LEU A 424 -33.25 2.26 8.10
C LEU A 424 -34.29 1.34 8.76
N PRO A 425 -33.92 0.45 9.71
CA PRO A 425 -34.86 -0.42 10.38
C PRO A 425 -35.93 0.37 11.16
N VAL A 426 -37.21 -0.01 10.99
CA VAL A 426 -38.41 0.68 11.51
C VAL A 426 -38.42 0.83 13.06
N ASN A 427 -37.58 0.07 13.79
CA ASN A 427 -37.48 0.08 15.26
C ASN A 427 -36.06 0.35 15.79
N ALA A 428 -35.17 1.00 15.03
CA ALA A 428 -33.85 1.34 15.52
C ALA A 428 -33.91 2.53 16.51
N THR A 429 -34.25 2.27 17.77
CA THR A 429 -33.48 2.92 18.84
C THR A 429 -32.06 2.39 18.67
N ILE A 430 -31.16 3.24 18.17
CA ILE A 430 -29.73 2.94 18.06
C ILE A 430 -29.25 2.64 19.48
N SER A 431 -29.21 1.37 19.86
CA SER A 431 -28.53 0.95 21.07
C SER A 431 -27.04 1.07 20.78
N GLU A 432 -26.35 1.86 21.62
CA GLU A 432 -24.92 2.19 21.58
C GLU A 432 -23.96 0.99 21.63
N THR A 433 -24.45 -0.25 21.46
CA THR A 433 -23.69 -1.47 21.77
C THR A 433 -23.09 -2.20 20.58
N ASN A 434 -23.28 -1.73 19.34
CA ASN A 434 -22.68 -2.36 18.15
C ASN A 434 -22.15 -1.35 17.11
N ILE A 435 -21.40 -0.33 17.54
CA ILE A 435 -20.58 0.51 16.65
C ILE A 435 -19.11 0.24 16.99
#